data_AF-A0A7C5HXR5-F1
#
_entry.id   AF-A0A7C5HXR5-F1
#
_cell.length_a   1.000
_cell.length_b   1.000
_cell.length_c   1.000
_cell.angle_alpha   90.00
_cell.angle_beta   90.00
_cell.angle_gamma   90.00
#
_symmetry.space_group_name_H-M   'P 1'
#
loop_
_entity.id
_entity.type
_entity.pdbx_description
1 polymer ?
#
loop_
_entity_poly.entity_id
_entity_poly.type
_entity_poly.pdbx_seq_one_letter_code
_entity_poly.pdbx_strand_id
1 'polypeptide(L)' 'IVDEAVNAKIIQKKGSWYSYENTQLGQGKDQAQDYLRDNPKVKNQIEKKVKKSLGIETPTKNEDNKDKQEKK' A
#
# COMPACT_ATOMS: atom_id res chain seq x y z
N ILE A 1 1.74 -9.62 0.27
CA ILE A 1 1.40 -8.21 0.61
C ILE A 1 1.70 -7.26 -0.55
N VAL A 2 2.92 -7.26 -1.11
CA VAL A 2 3.29 -6.31 -2.18
C VAL A 2 2.44 -6.51 -3.44
N ASP A 3 2.25 -7.74 -3.91
CA ASP A 3 1.40 -8.02 -5.09
C ASP A 3 -0.06 -7.64 -4.86
N GLU A 4 -0.63 -8.01 -3.71
CA GLU A 4 -2.01 -7.67 -3.37
C GLU A 4 -2.20 -6.16 -3.26
N ALA A 5 -1.21 -5.45 -2.72
CA ALA A 5 -1.23 -4.00 -2.64
C ALA A 5 -1.06 -3.31 -4.01
N VAL A 6 -0.31 -3.90 -4.94
CA VAL A 6 -0.26 -3.43 -6.33
C VAL A 6 -1.60 -3.67 -7.03
N ASN A 7 -2.18 -4.87 -6.87
CA ASN A 7 -3.49 -5.21 -7.43
C ASN A 7 -4.61 -4.30 -6.90
N ALA A 8 -4.56 -3.98 -5.61
CA ALA A 8 -5.47 -3.03 -4.96
C ALA A 8 -5.16 -1.55 -5.28
N LYS A 9 -4.20 -1.26 -6.18
CA LYS A 9 -3.73 0.09 -6.56
C LYS A 9 -3.21 0.94 -5.39
N ILE A 10 -2.85 0.31 -4.28
CA ILE A 10 -2.30 0.96 -3.09
C ILE A 10 -0.80 1.24 -3.29
N ILE A 11 -0.07 0.25 -3.81
CA ILE A 11 1.32 0.42 -4.25
C ILE A 11 1.32 0.71 -5.74
N GLN A 12 2.03 1.77 -6.13
CA GLN A 12 2.25 2.16 -7.51
C GLN A 12 3.57 1.58 -8.01
N LYS A 13 3.52 0.90 -9.16
CA LYS A 13 4.69 0.36 -9.84
C LYS A 13 5.00 1.21 -11.08
N LYS A 14 6.15 1.88 -11.10
CA LYS A 14 6.67 2.63 -12.26
C LYS A 14 7.91 1.91 -12.81
N GLY A 15 7.70 1.09 -13.84
CA GLY A 15 8.75 0.21 -14.35
C GLY A 15 9.16 -0.82 -13.28
N SER A 16 10.43 -0.79 -12.87
CA SER A 16 10.93 -1.64 -11.77
C SER A 16 10.78 -0.99 -10.39
N TRP A 17 10.34 0.25 -10.28
CA TRP A 17 10.23 0.97 -9.00
C TRP A 17 8.86 0.79 -8.35
N TYR A 18 8.85 0.52 -7.04
CA TYR A 18 7.66 0.41 -6.21
C TYR A 18 7.56 1.59 -5.26
N SER A 19 6.36 2.16 -5.14
CA SER A 19 6.09 3.36 -4.36
C SER A 19 4.73 3.32 -3.67
N TYR A 20 4.64 3.85 -2.47
CA TYR A 20 3.42 3.93 -1.67
C TYR A 20 3.23 5.35 -1.14
N GLU A 21 2.15 6.03 -1.50
CA GLU A 21 1.80 7.39 -1.01
C GLU A 21 2.97 8.39 -1.01
N ASN A 22 3.76 8.41 -2.09
CA ASN A 22 4.98 9.23 -2.28
C ASN A 22 6.24 8.74 -1.55
N THR A 23 6.19 7.61 -0.86
CA THR A 23 7.35 6.92 -0.30
C THR A 23 7.85 5.89 -1.30
N GLN A 24 9.15 5.92 -1.60
CA GLN A 24 9.78 4.90 -2.43
C GLN A 24 10.06 3.66 -1.59
N LEU A 25 9.45 2.53 -1.96
CA LEU A 25 9.66 1.25 -1.26
C LEU A 25 10.93 0.55 -1.75
N GLY A 26 11.28 0.74 -3.02
CA GLY A 26 12.49 0.18 -3.60
C GLY A 26 12.34 -0.23 -5.05
N GLN A 27 13.44 -0.71 -5.63
CA GLN A 27 13.48 -1.27 -6.97
C GLN A 27 13.26 -2.79 -6.89
N GLY A 28 12.21 -3.28 -7.52
CA GLY A 28 11.82 -4.68 -7.46
C GLY A 28 10.98 -5.02 -6.24
N LYS A 29 10.38 -6.21 -6.30
CA LYS A 29 9.49 -6.72 -5.26
C LYS A 29 10.26 -7.03 -3.96
N ASP A 30 11.45 -7.59 -4.07
CA ASP A 30 12.27 -7.97 -2.91
C ASP A 30 12.64 -6.77 -2.05
N GLN A 31 13.16 -5.69 -2.67
CA GLN A 31 13.48 -4.45 -1.96
C GLN A 31 12.24 -3.81 -1.32
N ALA A 32 11.11 -3.82 -2.02
CA ALA A 32 9.86 -3.35 -1.43
C ALA A 32 9.41 -4.20 -0.24
N GLN A 33 9.63 -5.53 -0.27
CA GLN A 33 9.36 -6.40 0.86
C GLN A 33 10.27 -6.13 2.05
N ASP A 34 11.56 -5.93 1.81
CA ASP A 34 12.54 -5.61 2.85
C ASP A 34 12.21 -4.26 3.50
N TYR A 35 11.85 -3.25 2.71
CA TYR A 35 11.37 -1.98 3.25
C TYR A 35 10.16 -2.16 4.18
N LEU A 36 9.20 -3.01 3.82
CA LEU A 36 8.03 -3.27 4.66
C LEU A 36 8.35 -4.11 5.91
N ARG A 37 9.40 -4.94 5.87
CA ARG A 37 9.91 -5.64 7.06
C ARG A 37 10.55 -4.67 8.03
N ASP A 38 11.37 -3.76 7.52
CA ASP A 38 12.07 -2.75 8.32
C ASP A 38 11.12 -1.65 8.81
N ASN A 39 10.02 -1.42 8.09
CA ASN A 39 9.01 -0.41 8.40
C ASN A 39 7.64 -1.04 8.71
N PRO A 40 7.46 -1.68 9.87
CA PRO A 40 6.22 -2.34 10.24
C PRO A 40 5.02 -1.37 10.30
N LYS A 41 5.27 -0.08 10.57
CA LYS A 41 4.23 0.97 10.51
C LYS A 41 3.63 1.10 9.11
N VAL A 42 4.48 1.19 8.09
CA VAL A 42 4.06 1.31 6.68
C VAL A 42 3.40 0.01 6.22
N LYS A 43 3.98 -1.14 6.57
CA LYS A 43 3.39 -2.46 6.30
C LYS A 43 1.96 -2.56 6.83
N ASN A 44 1.72 -2.17 8.08
CA ASN A 44 0.39 -2.21 8.68
C ASN A 44 -0.59 -1.27 7.97
N GLN A 45 -0.16 -0.07 7.56
CA GLN A 45 -0.99 0.85 6.79
C GLN A 45 -1.38 0.26 5.43
N ILE A 46 -0.42 -0.32 4.70
CA ILE A 46 -0.68 -0.98 3.42
C ILE A 46 -1.62 -2.16 3.62
N GLU A 47 -1.36 -3.03 4.60
CA GLU A 47 -2.19 -4.22 4.85
C GLU A 47 -3.63 -3.85 5.21
N LYS A 48 -3.84 -2.83 6.04
CA LYS A 48 -5.18 -2.30 6.35
C LYS A 48 -5.89 -1.81 5.09
N LYS A 49 -5.20 -1.05 4.24
CA LYS A 49 -5.77 -0.57 2.97
C LYS A 49 -6.10 -1.73 2.03
N VAL A 50 -5.23 -2.75 1.94
CA VAL A 50 -5.46 -3.95 1.11
C VAL A 50 -6.70 -4.69 1.59
N LYS A 51 -6.79 -4.97 2.89
CA LYS A 51 -7.95 -5.63 3.50
C LYS A 51 -9.24 -4.86 3.27
N LYS A 52 -9.21 -3.53 3.43
CA LYS A 52 -10.33 -2.64 3.12
C LYS A 52 -10.74 -2.71 1.65
N SER A 53 -9.78 -2.75 0.74
CA SER A 53 -10.04 -2.88 -0.70
C SER A 53 -10.64 -4.25 -1.08
N LEU A 54 -10.40 -5.28 -0.27
CA LEU A 54 -10.97 -6.62 -0.47
C LEU A 54 -12.33 -6.80 0.22
N GLY A 55 -12.88 -5.76 0.87
CA GLY A 55 -14.14 -5.86 1.61
C GLY A 55 -14.02 -6.66 2.91
N ILE A 56 -12.79 -6.93 3.38
CA ILE A 56 -12.56 -7.59 4.66
C ILE A 56 -12.62 -6.50 5.73
N GLU A 57 -13.83 -6.23 6.21
CA GLU A 57 -14.08 -5.30 7.30
C GLU A 57 -13.58 -5.91 8.62
N THR A 58 -12.30 -5.75 8.94
CA THR A 58 -11.85 -5.94 10.32
C THR A 58 -12.37 -4.76 11.14
N PRO A 59 -13.15 -4.96 12.22
CA PRO A 59 -13.66 -3.89 13.07
C PRO A 59 -12.52 -3.30 13.90
N THR A 60 -11.65 -2.53 13.26
CA THR A 60 -10.71 -1.64 13.94
C THR A 60 -11.11 -0.22 13.61
N LYS A 61 -11.91 0.34 14.51
CA LYS A 61 -12.18 1.76 14.72
C LYS A 61 -10.90 2.57 14.48
N ASN A 62 -10.90 3.44 13.48
CA ASN A 62 -10.22 4.74 13.41
C ASN A 62 -10.41 5.34 12.01
N GLU A 63 -11.05 6.50 12.00
CA GLU A 63 -11.21 7.43 10.88
C GLU A 63 -9.84 7.79 10.29
N ASP A 64 -9.74 7.81 8.96
CA ASP A 64 -8.96 8.82 8.26
C ASP A 64 -9.33 8.86 6.77
N ASN A 65 -9.81 10.03 6.40
CA ASN A 65 -10.25 10.48 5.10
C ASN A 65 -9.01 10.91 4.28
N LYS A 66 -8.85 10.42 3.04
CA LYS A 66 -8.23 11.24 1.99
C LYS A 66 -8.67 10.85 0.59
N ASP A 67 -9.51 11.75 0.10
CA ASP A 67 -9.97 12.05 -1.26
C ASP A 67 -8.87 12.17 -2.34
N LYS A 68 -9.34 12.10 -3.60
CA LYS A 68 -8.75 12.49 -4.90
C LYS A 68 -7.85 11.51 -5.67
N GLN A 69 -8.42 10.97 -6.74
CA GLN A 69 -7.97 11.38 -8.09
C GLN A 69 -9.12 11.29 -9.09
N GLU A 70 -9.84 12.41 -9.19
CA GLU A 70 -10.61 12.80 -10.35
C GLU A 70 -9.65 13.13 -11.50
N LYS A 71 -9.86 12.52 -12.67
CA LYS A 71 -9.54 13.15 -13.97
C LYS A 71 -10.57 12.74 -15.01
N LYS A 72 -11.59 13.60 -15.11
CA LYS A 72 -12.20 14.21 -16.30
C LYS A 72 -12.81 13.32 -17.37
#